data_AF-A0A6G1R3U7-F1
#
_entry.id   AF-A0A6G1R3U7-F1
#
_cell.length_a   1.000
_cell.length_b   1.000
_cell.length_c   1.000
_cell.angle_alpha   90.00
_cell.angle_beta   90.00
_cell.angle_gamma   90.00
#
_symmetry.space_group_name_H-M   'P 1'
#
loop_
_entity.id
_entity.type
_entity.pdbx_description
1 polymer ?
#
loop_
_entity_poly.entity_id
_entity_poly.type
_entity_poly.pdbx_seq_one_letter_code
_entity_poly.pdbx_strand_id
1 'polypeptide(L)'
;DLITAMKLHDSFQLNPDEYYVLADPWRQEWEKGVQVPVSPGTIPEPVARIVSEMKGVTFTRPRKYIMSSGSEPSELGYVDIRTLADSVCRYDLNDVDVAWLQLANEEFKEMGMPELDEYTMERVIEEFEQRCYDNMNHAIETEEGLGIE
;
A
#
# COMPACT_ATOMS: atom_id res chain seq x y z
N ASP A 1 28.98 -15.43 -16.28
CA ASP A 1 28.69 -15.95 -14.93
C ASP A 1 29.49 -15.12 -13.93
N LEU A 2 28.82 -14.58 -12.90
CA LEU A 2 29.44 -13.68 -11.92
C LEU A 2 30.58 -14.37 -11.16
N ILE A 3 30.47 -15.68 -10.98
CA ILE A 3 31.46 -16.51 -10.28
C ILE A 3 32.76 -16.59 -11.09
N THR A 4 32.67 -16.74 -12.42
CA THR A 4 33.86 -16.78 -13.29
C THR A 4 34.60 -15.44 -13.29
N ALA A 5 33.89 -14.32 -13.09
CA ALA A 5 34.51 -12.98 -13.03
C ALA A 5 35.25 -12.70 -11.71
N MET A 6 34.99 -13.50 -10.66
CA MET A 6 35.66 -13.39 -9.35
C MET A 6 36.81 -14.40 -9.17
N LYS A 7 37.04 -15.27 -10.16
CA LYS A 7 38.11 -16.27 -10.10
C LYS A 7 39.42 -15.66 -10.61
N LEU A 8 40.45 -15.65 -9.76
CA LEU A 8 41.81 -15.31 -10.17
C LEU A 8 42.39 -16.42 -11.06
N HIS A 9 43.27 -16.05 -11.99
CA HIS A 9 43.94 -17.00 -12.86
C HIS A 9 44.88 -17.90 -12.05
N ASP A 10 44.94 -19.19 -12.37
CA ASP A 10 45.69 -20.19 -11.58
C ASP A 10 47.20 -19.91 -11.50
N SER A 11 47.74 -19.09 -12.41
CA SER A 11 49.15 -18.68 -12.44
C SER A 11 49.44 -17.34 -11.73
N PHE A 12 48.43 -16.73 -11.09
CA PHE A 12 48.61 -15.47 -10.37
C PHE A 12 49.23 -15.74 -8.99
N GLN A 13 50.36 -15.10 -8.69
CA GLN A 13 51.03 -15.23 -7.40
C GLN A 13 50.45 -14.21 -6.42
N LEU A 14 49.84 -14.69 -5.33
CA LEU A 14 49.29 -13.86 -4.27
C LEU A 14 50.28 -13.72 -3.11
N ASN A 15 50.34 -12.52 -2.52
CA ASN A 15 51.09 -12.33 -1.28
C ASN A 15 50.42 -13.10 -0.15
N PRO A 16 51.19 -13.75 0.76
CA PRO A 16 50.66 -14.49 1.90
C PRO A 16 49.72 -13.69 2.82
N ASP A 17 49.85 -12.36 2.84
CA ASP A 17 49.04 -11.46 3.67
C ASP A 17 47.71 -11.03 3.00
N GLU A 18 47.55 -11.32 1.70
CA GLU A 18 46.39 -10.92 0.89
C GLU A 18 45.35 -12.04 0.74
N TYR A 19 45.61 -13.23 1.30
CA TYR A 19 44.68 -14.34 1.27
C TYR A 19 44.60 -15.08 2.59
N TYR A 20 43.46 -15.74 2.81
CA TYR A 20 43.26 -16.67 3.90
C TYR A 20 43.16 -18.09 3.33
N VAL A 21 43.87 -19.04 3.95
CA VAL A 21 43.74 -20.46 3.60
C VAL A 21 42.56 -21.04 4.37
N LEU A 22 41.48 -21.36 3.68
CA LEU A 22 40.41 -22.18 4.22
C LEU A 22 40.79 -23.64 4.02
N ALA A 23 41.35 -24.26 5.06
CA ALA A 23 41.76 -25.66 5.06
C ALA A 23 40.65 -26.61 5.56
N ASP A 24 39.47 -26.08 5.88
CA ASP A 24 38.35 -26.92 6.33
C ASP A 24 37.90 -27.83 5.18
N PRO A 25 38.02 -29.16 5.33
CA PRO A 25 37.55 -30.07 4.30
C PRO A 25 36.04 -29.90 4.14
N TRP A 26 35.56 -29.95 2.90
CA TRP A 26 34.13 -29.97 2.62
C TRP A 26 33.48 -31.12 3.38
N ARG A 27 32.62 -30.77 4.34
CA ARG A 27 31.92 -31.73 5.16
C ARG A 27 30.58 -32.05 4.51
N GLN A 28 30.27 -33.33 4.35
CA GLN A 28 29.04 -33.77 3.66
C GLN A 28 27.77 -33.28 4.37
N GLU A 29 27.83 -33.04 5.68
CA GLU A 29 26.77 -32.41 6.46
C GLU A 29 26.44 -30.97 6.04
N TRP A 30 27.33 -30.28 5.31
CA TRP A 30 27.12 -28.91 4.82
C TRP A 30 26.38 -28.85 3.48
N GLU A 31 26.28 -29.94 2.74
CA GLU A 31 25.54 -30.03 1.45
C GLU A 31 24.03 -29.78 1.60
N LYS A 32 23.50 -29.98 2.80
CA LYS A 32 22.07 -29.77 3.11
C LYS A 32 21.76 -28.36 3.61
N GLY A 33 22.77 -27.49 3.67
CA GLY A 33 22.70 -26.20 4.35
C GLY A 33 22.85 -26.39 5.86
N VAL A 34 23.81 -25.68 6.46
CA VAL A 34 23.88 -25.56 7.91
C VAL A 34 22.83 -24.54 8.33
N GLN A 35 21.67 -25.00 8.79
CA GLN A 35 20.78 -24.14 9.55
C GLN A 35 21.47 -23.85 10.88
N VAL A 36 22.05 -22.65 11.01
CA VAL A 36 22.46 -22.13 12.30
C VAL A 36 21.18 -22.03 13.13
N PRO A 37 21.10 -22.67 14.31
CA PRO A 37 19.96 -22.47 15.19
C PRO A 37 19.85 -20.98 15.45
N VAL A 38 18.77 -20.36 14.99
CA VAL A 38 18.29 -19.11 15.58
C VAL A 38 18.20 -19.41 17.06
N SER A 39 19.03 -18.76 17.87
CA SER A 39 18.95 -18.93 19.32
C SER A 39 17.51 -18.59 19.70
N PRO A 40 16.72 -19.52 20.26
CA PRO A 40 15.29 -19.27 20.50
C PRO A 40 15.07 -18.02 21.39
N GLY A 41 16.04 -17.70 22.25
CA GLY A 41 16.06 -16.48 23.06
C GLY A 41 16.53 -15.20 22.35
N THR A 42 16.92 -15.24 21.08
CA THR A 42 17.24 -14.04 20.26
C THR A 42 16.13 -13.69 19.29
N ILE A 43 15.01 -14.43 19.29
CA ILE A 43 13.84 -14.08 18.49
C ILE A 43 13.17 -12.87 19.16
N PRO A 44 13.05 -11.72 18.48
CA PRO A 44 12.38 -10.56 19.05
C PRO A 44 10.91 -10.88 19.31
N GLU A 45 10.43 -10.61 20.52
CA GLU A 45 9.01 -10.77 20.84
C GLU A 45 8.18 -9.62 20.27
N PRO A 46 7.06 -9.90 19.59
CA PRO A 46 6.18 -8.86 19.07
C PRO A 46 5.52 -8.13 20.25
N VAL A 47 5.70 -6.81 20.31
CA VAL A 47 5.04 -5.95 21.28
C VAL A 47 3.94 -5.17 20.59
N ALA A 48 2.68 -5.37 21.01
CA ALA A 48 1.54 -4.58 20.58
C ALA A 48 1.12 -3.62 21.70
N ARG A 49 0.74 -2.40 21.34
CA ARG A 49 0.13 -1.42 22.24
C ARG A 49 -1.22 -1.00 21.69
N ILE A 50 -2.18 -0.74 22.57
CA ILE A 50 -3.49 -0.21 22.20
C ILE A 50 -3.32 1.27 21.85
N VAL A 51 -3.69 1.67 20.65
CA VAL A 51 -3.53 3.05 20.14
C VAL A 51 -4.84 3.85 20.24
N SER A 52 -5.99 3.18 20.30
CA SER A 52 -7.31 3.81 20.45
C SER A 52 -8.30 2.83 21.10
N GLU A 53 -9.28 3.36 21.82
CA GLU A 53 -10.46 2.58 22.22
C GLU A 53 -11.29 2.23 20.97
N MET A 54 -11.84 1.01 20.94
CA MET A 54 -12.75 0.60 19.87
C MET A 54 -14.04 1.41 19.99
N LYS A 55 -14.29 2.30 19.03
CA LYS A 55 -15.63 2.88 18.84
C LYS A 55 -16.59 1.71 18.66
N GLY A 56 -17.72 1.73 19.37
CA GLY A 56 -18.70 0.63 19.40
C GLY A 56 -19.33 0.42 18.02
N VAL A 57 -18.67 -0.34 17.15
CA VAL A 57 -19.21 -0.77 15.87
C VAL A 57 -20.04 -2.02 16.12
N THR A 58 -21.34 -1.93 15.86
CA THR A 58 -22.27 -3.05 16.05
C THR A 58 -22.14 -4.04 14.87
N PHE A 59 -21.08 -4.86 14.89
CA PHE A 59 -21.00 -5.99 13.95
C PHE A 59 -21.95 -7.10 14.40
N THR A 60 -22.96 -7.38 13.57
CA THR A 60 -23.83 -8.54 13.78
C THR A 60 -23.32 -9.69 12.92
N ARG A 61 -22.93 -10.80 13.56
CA ARG A 61 -22.47 -11.99 12.84
C ARG A 61 -23.57 -12.51 11.91
N PRO A 62 -23.33 -12.56 10.58
CA PRO A 62 -24.30 -13.12 9.65
C PRO A 62 -24.53 -14.61 9.90
N ARG A 63 -25.75 -15.09 9.60
CA ARG A 63 -26.09 -16.53 9.72
C ARG A 63 -25.49 -17.38 8.59
N LYS A 64 -25.20 -16.76 7.44
CA LYS A 64 -24.52 -17.36 6.28
C LYS A 64 -23.05 -16.92 6.27
N TYR A 65 -22.20 -17.62 5.52
CA TYR A 65 -20.82 -17.17 5.28
C TYR A 65 -20.80 -15.84 4.52
N ILE A 66 -19.80 -15.00 4.81
CA ILE A 66 -19.55 -13.78 4.04
C ILE A 66 -19.02 -14.22 2.68
N MET A 67 -19.77 -13.91 1.63
CA MET A 67 -19.33 -14.10 0.26
C MET A 67 -18.63 -12.83 -0.19
N SER A 68 -17.33 -12.89 -0.47
CA SER A 68 -16.68 -11.82 -1.24
C SER A 68 -17.24 -11.85 -2.66
N SER A 69 -17.54 -10.68 -3.22
CA SER A 69 -18.03 -10.53 -4.59
C SER A 69 -17.10 -11.25 -5.58
N GLY A 70 -17.54 -12.41 -6.07
CA GLY A 70 -16.94 -13.13 -7.19
C GLY A 70 -17.37 -12.53 -8.53
N SER A 71 -17.09 -13.22 -9.64
CA SER A 71 -17.61 -12.84 -10.96
C SER A 71 -19.11 -13.09 -11.13
N GLU A 72 -19.73 -13.82 -10.20
CA GLU A 72 -21.15 -14.19 -10.26
C GLU A 72 -22.04 -13.04 -9.74
N PRO A 73 -23.19 -12.77 -10.39
CA PRO A 73 -24.12 -11.73 -9.97
C PRO A 73 -24.72 -12.04 -8.58
N SER A 74 -24.91 -10.99 -7.78
CA SER A 74 -25.53 -11.11 -6.45
C SER A 74 -26.96 -11.67 -6.54
N GLU A 75 -27.35 -12.53 -5.58
CA GLU A 75 -28.72 -13.07 -5.48
C GLU A 75 -29.75 -11.91 -5.40
N LEU A 76 -30.90 -12.08 -6.07
CA LEU A 76 -32.01 -11.10 -6.05
C LEU A 76 -32.40 -10.75 -4.61
N GLY A 77 -32.24 -9.48 -4.25
CA GLY A 77 -32.56 -8.95 -2.91
C GLY A 77 -31.34 -8.65 -2.03
N TYR A 78 -30.12 -8.89 -2.51
CA TYR A 78 -28.88 -8.47 -1.84
C TYR A 78 -28.21 -7.32 -2.61
N VAL A 79 -27.73 -6.29 -1.89
CA VAL A 79 -26.92 -5.23 -2.49
C VAL A 79 -25.49 -5.73 -2.60
N ASP A 80 -24.92 -5.69 -3.80
CA ASP A 80 -23.54 -6.10 -4.03
C ASP A 80 -22.57 -5.25 -3.20
N ILE A 81 -21.59 -5.90 -2.57
CA ILE A 81 -20.58 -5.25 -1.73
C ILE A 81 -19.79 -4.23 -2.56
N ARG A 82 -19.57 -4.50 -3.84
CA ARG A 82 -18.88 -3.56 -4.74
C ARG A 82 -19.69 -2.29 -4.94
N THR A 83 -20.98 -2.41 -5.20
CA THR A 83 -21.87 -1.25 -5.31
C THR A 83 -21.91 -0.43 -4.03
N LEU A 84 -21.90 -1.08 -2.86
CA LEU A 84 -21.77 -0.38 -1.58
C LEU A 84 -20.43 0.33 -1.46
N ALA A 85 -19.33 -0.33 -1.80
CA ALA A 85 -17.99 0.27 -1.74
C ALA A 85 -17.84 1.45 -2.72
N ASP A 86 -18.39 1.35 -3.93
CA ASP A 86 -18.38 2.41 -4.93
C ASP A 86 -19.25 3.61 -4.54
N SER A 87 -20.22 3.42 -3.64
CA SER A 87 -21.04 4.51 -3.10
C SER A 87 -20.38 5.29 -1.97
N VAL A 88 -19.25 4.81 -1.44
CA VAL A 88 -18.51 5.44 -0.36
C VAL A 88 -17.45 6.38 -0.94
N CYS A 89 -17.36 7.58 -0.38
CA CYS A 89 -16.30 8.51 -0.74
C CYS A 89 -14.92 7.93 -0.42
N ARG A 90 -14.02 7.98 -1.40
CA ARG A 90 -12.63 7.50 -1.32
C ARG A 90 -11.67 8.62 -0.92
N TYR A 91 -12.03 9.88 -1.20
CA TYR A 91 -11.28 11.03 -0.71
C TYR A 91 -11.55 11.24 0.77
N ASP A 92 -10.47 11.39 1.54
CA ASP A 92 -10.47 11.63 2.98
C ASP A 92 -9.63 12.89 3.21
N LEU A 93 -10.19 13.88 3.92
CA LEU A 93 -9.50 15.15 4.13
C LEU A 93 -8.29 14.97 5.04
N ASN A 94 -7.14 15.50 4.62
CA ASN A 94 -5.98 15.61 5.50
C ASN A 94 -6.00 16.93 6.29
N ASP A 95 -5.04 17.12 7.20
CA ASP A 95 -4.97 18.30 8.07
C ASP A 95 -4.91 19.63 7.29
N VAL A 96 -4.30 19.65 6.09
CA VAL A 96 -4.22 20.84 5.24
C VAL A 96 -5.58 21.15 4.62
N ASP A 97 -6.29 20.13 4.15
CA ASP A 97 -7.61 20.29 3.55
C ASP A 97 -8.62 20.77 4.58
N VAL A 98 -8.57 20.21 5.80
CA VAL A 98 -9.40 20.65 6.93
C VAL A 98 -9.09 22.09 7.31
N ALA A 99 -7.81 22.47 7.41
CA ALA A 99 -7.43 23.85 7.70
C ALA A 99 -7.92 24.84 6.62
N TRP A 100 -7.86 24.45 5.35
CA TRP A 100 -8.38 25.25 4.25
C TRP A 100 -9.91 25.39 4.33
N LEU A 101 -10.63 24.30 4.60
CA LEU A 101 -12.09 24.30 4.74
C LEU A 101 -12.54 25.24 5.85
N GLN A 102 -11.83 25.27 6.98
CA GLN A 102 -12.11 26.16 8.09
C GLN A 102 -12.01 27.63 7.68
N LEU A 103 -10.92 28.02 7.01
CA LEU A 103 -10.74 29.39 6.52
C LEU A 103 -11.82 29.78 5.51
N ALA A 104 -12.16 28.88 4.57
CA ALA A 104 -13.22 29.13 3.60
C ALA A 104 -14.59 29.30 4.26
N ASN A 105 -14.89 28.51 5.28
CA ASN A 105 -16.14 28.62 6.04
C ASN A 105 -16.22 29.87 6.91
N GLU A 106 -15.09 30.36 7.44
CA GLU A 106 -15.03 31.66 8.11
C GLU A 106 -15.45 32.79 7.14
N GLU A 107 -14.93 32.78 5.91
CA GLU A 107 -15.34 33.73 4.87
C GLU A 107 -16.81 33.57 4.48
N PHE A 108 -17.31 32.35 4.29
CA PHE A 108 -18.74 32.10 4.01
C PHE A 108 -19.63 32.66 5.11
N LYS A 109 -19.24 32.49 6.36
CA LYS A 109 -19.98 33.01 7.51
C LYS A 109 -20.02 34.53 7.52
N GLU A 110 -18.90 35.20 7.21
CA GLU A 110 -18.86 36.66 7.08
C GLU A 110 -19.77 37.17 5.95
N MET A 111 -19.91 36.39 4.88
CA MET A 111 -20.79 36.68 3.75
C MET A 111 -22.26 36.26 3.98
N GLY A 112 -22.59 35.66 5.12
CA GLY A 112 -23.94 35.15 5.42
C GLY A 112 -24.34 33.94 4.57
N MET A 113 -23.36 33.21 4.04
CA MET A 113 -23.52 31.97 3.29
C MET A 113 -23.50 30.75 4.22
N PRO A 114 -24.12 29.63 3.81
CA PRO A 114 -24.00 28.37 4.54
C PRO A 114 -22.57 27.84 4.48
N GLU A 115 -22.11 27.28 5.60
CA GLU A 115 -20.83 26.57 5.71
C GLU A 115 -20.87 25.24 4.95
N LEU A 116 -19.72 24.80 4.45
CA LEU A 116 -19.50 23.53 3.78
C LEU A 116 -19.03 22.47 4.79
N ASP A 117 -19.70 21.32 4.84
CA ASP A 117 -19.27 20.20 5.68
C ASP A 117 -18.16 19.37 5.01
N GLU A 118 -17.38 18.65 5.85
CA GLU A 118 -16.25 17.82 5.40
C GLU A 118 -16.67 16.81 4.34
N TYR A 119 -17.77 16.08 4.55
CA TYR A 119 -18.23 15.04 3.63
C TYR A 119 -18.60 15.61 2.26
N THR A 120 -19.26 16.77 2.23
CA THR A 120 -19.56 17.45 0.96
C THR A 120 -18.27 17.88 0.25
N MET A 121 -17.27 18.41 0.97
CA MET A 121 -15.97 18.74 0.39
C MET A 121 -15.28 17.50 -0.19
N GLU A 122 -15.21 16.40 0.56
CA GLU A 122 -14.63 15.12 0.10
C GLU A 122 -15.30 14.63 -1.19
N ARG A 123 -16.64 14.67 -1.27
CA ARG A 123 -17.39 14.29 -2.48
C ARG A 123 -17.02 15.16 -3.67
N VAL A 124 -16.88 16.48 -3.47
CA VAL A 124 -16.51 17.40 -4.54
C VAL A 124 -15.08 17.14 -5.03
N ILE A 125 -14.13 16.91 -4.13
CA ILE A 125 -12.75 16.63 -4.51
C ILE A 125 -12.63 15.28 -5.22
N GLU A 126 -13.31 14.22 -4.76
CA GLU A 126 -13.31 12.94 -5.49
C GLU A 126 -13.85 13.11 -6.92
N GLU A 127 -14.94 13.86 -7.11
CA GLU A 127 -15.47 14.12 -8.44
C GLU A 127 -14.46 14.85 -9.33
N PHE A 128 -13.68 15.78 -8.78
CA PHE A 128 -12.60 16.42 -9.52
C PHE A 128 -11.49 15.45 -9.90
N GLU A 129 -11.05 14.59 -8.98
CA GLU A 129 -10.04 13.56 -9.27
C GLU A 129 -10.53 12.58 -10.34
N GLN A 130 -11.78 12.13 -10.26
CA GLN A 130 -12.38 11.23 -11.24
C GLN A 130 -12.42 11.88 -12.63
N ARG A 131 -12.83 13.15 -12.72
CA ARG A 131 -12.83 13.89 -14.00
C ARG A 131 -11.43 14.08 -14.56
N CYS A 132 -10.45 14.39 -13.71
CA CYS A 132 -9.06 14.50 -14.12
C CYS A 132 -8.54 13.16 -14.65
N TYR A 133 -8.85 12.06 -13.97
CA TYR A 133 -8.49 10.71 -14.39
C TYR A 133 -9.11 10.35 -15.74
N ASP A 134 -10.43 10.54 -15.88
CA ASP A 134 -11.16 10.24 -17.12
C ASP A 134 -10.62 11.07 -18.29
N ASN A 135 -10.42 12.37 -18.08
CA ASN A 135 -9.86 13.26 -19.10
C ASN A 135 -8.43 12.87 -19.49
N MET A 136 -7.59 12.48 -18.53
CA MET A 136 -6.21 12.06 -18.80
C MET A 136 -6.18 10.75 -19.59
N ASN A 137 -7.00 9.77 -19.22
CA ASN A 137 -7.11 8.52 -19.99
C ASN A 137 -7.64 8.78 -21.39
N HIS A 138 -8.63 9.64 -21.53
CA HIS A 138 -9.14 10.03 -22.84
C HIS A 138 -8.05 10.69 -23.70
N ALA A 139 -7.27 11.62 -23.14
CA ALA A 139 -6.16 12.27 -23.83
C ALA A 139 -5.07 11.27 -24.24
N ILE A 140 -4.75 10.28 -23.38
CA ILE A 140 -3.80 9.20 -23.70
C ILE A 140 -4.33 8.33 -24.85
N GLU A 141 -5.60 7.93 -24.81
CA GLU A 141 -6.22 7.09 -25.84
C GLU A 141 -6.33 7.80 -27.20
N THR A 142 -6.51 9.12 -27.18
CA THR A 142 -6.69 9.95 -28.39
C THR A 142 -5.41 10.60 -28.88
N GLU A 143 -4.29 10.46 -28.17
CA GLU A 143 -3.04 11.19 -28.39
C GLU A 143 -3.20 12.73 -28.40
N GLU A 144 -4.34 13.26 -27.91
CA GLU A 144 -4.56 14.70 -27.78
C GLU A 144 -3.60 15.29 -26.74
N GLY A 145 -2.80 16.29 -27.13
CA GLY A 145 -1.83 16.95 -26.26
C GLY A 145 -0.41 16.34 -26.28
N LEU A 146 -0.15 15.32 -27.11
CA LEU A 146 1.20 14.83 -27.43
C LEU A 146 1.86 15.56 -28.61
N GLY A 147 1.22 16.62 -29.11
CA GLY A 147 1.70 17.44 -30.20
C GLY A 147 3.03 18.11 -29.87
N ILE A 148 4.11 17.60 -30.45
CA ILE A 148 5.28 18.42 -30.81
C ILE A 148 4.93 19.23 -32.07
N GLU A 149 4.01 20.18 -31.93
CA GLU A 149 3.76 21.22 -32.94
C GLU A 149 4.57 22.48 -32.59
#